data_AF-A0A976H9G4-F1
#
_entry.id   AF-A0A976H9G4-F1
#
_cell.length_a   1.000
_cell.length_b   1.000
_cell.length_c   1.000
_cell.angle_alpha   90.00
_cell.angle_beta   90.00
_cell.angle_gamma   90.00
#
_symmetry.space_group_name_H-M   'P 1'
#
loop_
_entity.id
_entity.type
_entity.pdbx_description
1 polymer ?
#
loop_
_entity_poly.entity_id
_entity_poly.type
_entity_poly.pdbx_seq_one_letter_code
_entity_poly.pdbx_strand_id
1 'polypeptide(L)'
;MGIQVCRLSCTCPDFVTHSLDLITELINQANIEIKKHNNIVANFANEKNNLIKAIWKYLIEEYRTDTTTFNNKKDGIEKGIANLEAQHKTKQDEYRKLDAEIKYLNKNVTSIQPTIDEINRILKSYGFLNFEIVHTQEKGFYQIQREDGSIAEATLSEGEITFITFLYYLQLTKGGITEDEVNNERVLVIDDPISSLDSNVLFVVGTLIKDIIKNIKADIGNIRQLILLTHNVYFHKEVSFIDGRTKTCNKTNFWILRKNDKVTGLQSFEMNNPIQSSYELLWQELKSDEVKSTLTIQNIMRRIIENYFKLLGKYGDDDLILKFETKEEQEICRSLISWINDGSHSINDDLYVELQDRTIEVYKNVFKDIFILTKHEGHYNMMMNLIEETV
;
A
#
# COMPACT_ATOMS: atom_id res chain seq x y z
N MET A 1 -137.49 10.89 -58.73
CA MET A 1 -138.22 11.86 -57.88
C MET A 1 -137.41 12.04 -56.62
N GLY A 2 -137.00 13.20 -56.15
CA GLY A 2 -137.19 14.60 -56.50
C GLY A 2 -136.33 15.36 -55.49
N ILE A 3 -135.65 16.39 -55.98
CA ILE A 3 -134.64 17.20 -55.28
C ILE A 3 -135.21 17.88 -54.03
N GLN A 4 -134.39 18.05 -52.98
CA GLN A 4 -134.47 19.26 -52.18
C GLN A 4 -133.07 19.81 -51.86
N VAL A 5 -132.86 21.01 -52.37
CA VAL A 5 -131.70 21.88 -52.17
C VAL A 5 -131.80 22.54 -50.81
N CYS A 6 -130.69 22.63 -50.09
CA CYS A 6 -130.43 23.74 -49.16
C CYS A 6 -128.99 24.21 -49.38
N ARG A 7 -128.85 25.46 -49.86
CA ARG A 7 -127.60 26.22 -49.87
C ARG A 7 -127.28 26.63 -48.42
N LEU A 8 -126.00 26.67 -48.06
CA LEU A 8 -125.27 27.91 -47.72
C LEU A 8 -123.84 27.59 -47.25
N SER A 9 -122.88 28.08 -48.05
CA SER A 9 -121.58 28.66 -47.69
C SER A 9 -120.94 28.34 -46.33
N CYS A 10 -119.75 27.74 -46.35
CA CYS A 10 -118.65 28.08 -45.45
C CYS A 10 -117.31 27.73 -46.11
N THR A 11 -116.59 28.75 -46.55
CA THR A 11 -115.14 28.72 -46.84
C THR A 11 -114.40 28.38 -45.55
N CYS A 12 -113.46 27.44 -45.56
CA CYS A 12 -112.54 27.20 -44.43
C CYS A 12 -111.18 27.83 -44.76
N PRO A 13 -110.86 29.03 -44.23
CA PRO A 13 -109.62 29.77 -44.52
C PRO A 13 -108.43 29.30 -43.66
N ASP A 14 -108.66 28.46 -42.64
CA ASP A 14 -107.72 28.26 -41.52
C ASP A 14 -106.55 27.30 -41.80
N PHE A 15 -106.67 26.36 -42.74
CA PHE A 15 -105.54 25.51 -43.13
C PHE A 15 -104.53 26.26 -44.02
N VAL A 16 -105.02 27.18 -44.84
CA VAL A 16 -104.21 27.96 -45.77
C VAL A 16 -103.45 29.06 -45.04
N THR A 17 -104.06 29.71 -44.05
CA THR A 17 -103.41 30.73 -43.20
C THR A 17 -102.29 30.16 -42.33
N HIS A 18 -102.49 29.00 -41.67
CA HIS A 18 -101.43 28.37 -40.89
C HIS A 18 -100.22 27.98 -41.75
N SER A 19 -100.47 27.46 -42.95
CA SER A 19 -99.41 27.13 -43.91
C SER A 19 -98.67 28.38 -44.41
N LEU A 20 -99.38 29.50 -44.60
CA LEU A 20 -98.80 30.79 -44.99
C LEU A 20 -97.93 31.40 -43.87
N ASP A 21 -98.31 31.25 -42.60
CA ASP A 21 -97.53 31.73 -41.46
C ASP A 21 -96.21 30.97 -41.31
N LEU A 22 -96.24 29.63 -41.45
CA LEU A 22 -95.03 28.79 -41.47
C LEU A 22 -94.08 29.16 -42.62
N ILE A 23 -94.62 29.42 -43.82
CA ILE A 23 -93.83 29.86 -44.97
C ILE A 23 -93.22 31.24 -44.69
N THR A 24 -93.98 32.16 -44.08
CA THR A 24 -93.51 33.50 -43.73
C THR A 24 -92.39 33.45 -42.69
N GLU A 25 -92.50 32.57 -41.68
CA GLU A 25 -91.46 32.36 -40.69
C GLU A 25 -90.19 31.76 -41.30
N LEU A 26 -90.32 30.78 -42.20
CA LEU A 26 -89.19 30.23 -42.96
C LEU A 26 -88.52 31.29 -43.82
N ILE A 27 -89.29 32.16 -44.49
CA ILE A 27 -88.75 33.28 -45.27
C ILE A 27 -88.02 34.28 -44.37
N ASN A 28 -88.56 34.59 -43.19
CA ASN A 28 -87.92 35.49 -42.24
C ASN A 28 -86.61 34.90 -41.70
N GLN A 29 -86.58 33.61 -41.34
CA GLN A 29 -85.36 32.92 -40.93
C GLN A 29 -84.33 32.90 -42.07
N ALA A 30 -84.75 32.60 -43.30
CA ALA A 30 -83.86 32.66 -44.46
C ALA A 30 -83.29 34.06 -44.69
N ASN A 31 -84.12 35.11 -44.57
CA ASN A 31 -83.67 36.51 -44.70
C ASN A 31 -82.68 36.91 -43.61
N ILE A 32 -82.84 36.41 -42.38
CA ILE A 32 -81.88 36.60 -41.30
C ILE A 32 -80.53 35.98 -41.67
N GLU A 33 -80.52 34.75 -42.17
CA GLU A 33 -79.29 34.07 -42.60
C GLU A 33 -78.64 34.74 -43.82
N ILE A 34 -79.43 35.19 -44.79
CA ILE A 34 -78.94 35.96 -45.95
C ILE A 34 -78.29 37.26 -45.47
N LYS A 35 -78.90 37.97 -44.52
CA LYS A 35 -78.34 39.21 -43.98
C LYS A 35 -77.03 38.96 -43.23
N LYS A 36 -76.94 37.88 -42.45
CA LYS A 36 -75.68 37.45 -41.81
C LYS A 36 -74.60 37.17 -42.84
N HIS A 37 -74.91 36.41 -43.89
CA HIS A 37 -73.98 36.10 -44.96
C HIS A 37 -73.50 37.35 -45.70
N ASN A 38 -74.41 38.24 -46.08
CA ASN A 38 -74.06 39.49 -46.77
C ASN A 38 -73.16 40.39 -45.91
N ASN A 39 -73.39 40.43 -44.59
CA ASN A 39 -72.50 41.14 -43.67
C ASN A 39 -71.09 40.52 -43.59
N ILE A 40 -70.98 39.19 -43.66
CA ILE A 40 -69.68 38.50 -43.74
C ILE A 40 -68.97 38.84 -45.06
N VAL A 41 -69.69 38.84 -46.18
CA VAL A 41 -69.12 39.17 -47.50
C VAL A 41 -68.67 40.63 -47.56
N ALA A 42 -69.47 41.57 -47.03
CA ALA A 42 -69.11 42.98 -46.96
C ALA A 42 -67.87 43.25 -46.09
N ASN A 43 -67.65 42.44 -45.05
CA ASN A 43 -66.52 42.56 -44.11
C ASN A 43 -65.51 41.40 -44.23
N PHE A 44 -65.43 40.76 -45.40
CA PHE A 44 -64.73 39.49 -45.58
C PHE A 44 -63.29 39.47 -45.06
N ALA A 45 -62.53 40.55 -45.29
CA ALA A 45 -61.14 40.64 -44.81
C ALA A 45 -61.04 40.59 -43.28
N ASN A 46 -61.96 41.27 -42.58
CA ASN A 46 -61.98 41.29 -41.12
C ASN A 46 -62.47 39.95 -40.55
N GLU A 47 -63.53 39.37 -41.14
CA GLU A 47 -64.05 38.06 -40.72
C GLU A 47 -63.03 36.93 -40.96
N LYS A 48 -62.30 36.96 -42.07
CA LYS A 48 -61.18 36.05 -42.32
C LYS A 48 -60.09 36.17 -41.24
N ASN A 49 -59.69 37.39 -40.89
CA ASN A 49 -58.69 37.61 -39.84
C ASN A 49 -59.18 37.15 -38.46
N ASN A 50 -60.45 37.38 -38.15
CA ASN A 50 -61.06 36.91 -36.91
C ASN A 50 -61.12 35.38 -36.86
N LEU A 51 -61.48 34.72 -37.97
CA LEU A 51 -61.48 33.26 -38.07
C LEU A 51 -60.05 32.70 -37.90
N ILE A 52 -59.05 33.29 -38.55
CA ILE A 52 -57.64 32.88 -38.37
C ILE A 52 -57.23 32.99 -36.90
N LYS A 53 -57.57 34.10 -36.23
CA LYS A 53 -57.31 34.27 -34.78
C LYS A 53 -58.05 33.24 -33.94
N ALA A 54 -59.30 32.94 -34.28
CA ALA A 54 -60.11 31.95 -33.56
C ALA A 54 -59.54 30.53 -33.73
N ILE A 55 -59.09 30.16 -34.93
CA ILE A 55 -58.41 28.89 -35.21
C ILE A 55 -57.11 28.80 -34.39
N TRP A 56 -56.27 29.84 -34.42
CA TRP A 56 -55.05 29.86 -33.62
C TRP A 56 -55.35 29.77 -32.12
N LYS A 57 -56.36 30.48 -31.63
CA LYS A 57 -56.79 30.39 -30.23
C LYS A 57 -57.24 28.97 -29.87
N TYR A 58 -58.06 28.35 -30.71
CA TYR A 58 -58.52 26.96 -30.51
C TYR A 58 -57.34 25.99 -30.45
N LEU A 59 -56.41 26.05 -31.41
CA LEU A 59 -55.21 25.20 -31.42
C LEU A 59 -54.33 25.42 -30.19
N ILE A 60 -54.12 26.67 -29.76
CA ILE A 60 -53.34 26.97 -28.55
C ILE A 60 -54.02 26.42 -27.29
N GLU A 61 -55.34 26.51 -27.19
CA GLU A 61 -56.09 25.95 -26.06
C GLU A 61 -56.06 24.42 -26.05
N GLU A 62 -56.24 23.78 -27.20
CA GLU A 62 -56.20 22.33 -27.36
C GLU A 62 -54.85 21.75 -26.91
N TYR A 63 -53.74 22.40 -27.27
CA TYR A 63 -52.38 21.96 -26.91
C TYR A 63 -51.79 22.68 -25.68
N ARG A 64 -52.60 23.42 -24.91
CA ARG A 64 -52.12 24.20 -23.75
C ARG A 64 -51.43 23.32 -22.72
N THR A 65 -52.02 22.16 -22.41
CA THR A 65 -51.49 21.24 -21.39
C THR A 65 -50.14 20.66 -21.83
N ASP A 66 -50.03 20.21 -23.07
CA ASP A 66 -48.80 19.63 -23.61
C ASP A 66 -47.67 20.65 -23.69
N THR A 67 -47.99 21.87 -24.17
CA THR A 67 -47.03 22.99 -24.24
C THR A 67 -46.54 23.38 -22.85
N THR A 68 -47.45 23.46 -21.87
CA THR A 68 -47.10 23.78 -20.49
C THR A 68 -46.22 22.69 -19.87
N THR A 69 -46.56 21.42 -20.10
CA THR A 69 -45.80 20.27 -19.60
C THR A 69 -44.40 20.24 -20.19
N PHE A 70 -44.28 20.46 -21.51
CA PHE A 70 -43.01 20.54 -22.20
C PHE A 70 -42.15 21.69 -21.67
N ASN A 71 -42.70 22.90 -21.54
CA ASN A 71 -41.98 24.06 -21.03
C ASN A 71 -41.51 23.83 -19.59
N ASN A 72 -42.36 23.30 -18.71
CA ASN A 72 -41.97 22.98 -17.33
C ASN A 72 -40.83 21.95 -17.28
N LYS A 73 -40.87 20.93 -18.13
CA LYS A 73 -39.82 19.92 -18.20
C LYS A 73 -38.51 20.51 -18.73
N LYS A 74 -38.60 21.34 -19.79
CA LYS A 74 -37.46 22.07 -20.35
C LYS A 74 -36.81 22.97 -19.28
N ASP A 75 -37.60 23.79 -18.60
CA ASP A 75 -37.13 24.69 -17.54
C ASP A 75 -36.49 23.91 -16.38
N GLY A 76 -37.05 22.75 -16.02
CA GLY A 76 -36.49 21.87 -15.02
C GLY A 76 -35.12 21.32 -15.42
N ILE A 77 -34.97 20.88 -16.67
CA ILE A 77 -33.69 20.39 -17.21
C ILE A 77 -32.67 21.51 -17.30
N GLU A 78 -33.04 22.69 -17.81
CA GLU A 78 -32.15 23.86 -17.92
C GLU A 78 -31.65 24.31 -16.55
N LYS A 79 -32.51 24.33 -15.54
CA LYS A 79 -32.11 24.59 -14.14
C LYS A 79 -31.17 23.52 -13.61
N GLY A 80 -31.42 22.25 -13.94
CA GLY A 80 -30.54 21.14 -13.56
C GLY A 80 -29.14 21.27 -14.16
N ILE A 81 -29.05 21.59 -15.45
CA ILE A 81 -27.79 21.84 -16.16
C ILE A 81 -27.05 23.02 -15.51
N ALA A 82 -27.72 24.15 -15.33
CA ALA A 82 -27.09 25.34 -14.73
C ALA A 82 -26.55 25.07 -13.30
N ASN A 83 -27.26 24.26 -12.51
CA ASN A 83 -26.81 23.88 -11.17
C ASN A 83 -25.57 22.96 -11.23
N LEU A 84 -25.59 21.95 -12.10
CA LEU A 84 -24.45 21.04 -12.28
C LEU A 84 -23.21 21.77 -12.81
N GLU A 85 -23.39 22.70 -13.76
CA GLU A 85 -22.30 23.54 -14.27
C GLU A 85 -21.70 24.43 -13.15
N ALA A 86 -22.54 25.00 -12.30
CA ALA A 86 -22.10 25.79 -11.14
C ALA A 86 -21.34 24.94 -10.10
N GLN A 87 -21.82 23.73 -9.82
CA GLN A 87 -21.14 22.78 -8.92
C GLN A 87 -19.80 22.32 -9.49
N HIS A 88 -19.77 21.98 -10.78
CA HIS A 88 -18.55 21.58 -11.48
C HIS A 88 -17.51 22.70 -11.44
N LYS A 89 -17.91 23.94 -11.74
CA LYS A 89 -17.02 25.11 -11.68
C LYS A 89 -16.48 25.32 -10.26
N THR A 90 -17.34 25.26 -9.24
CA THR A 90 -16.92 25.38 -7.84
C THR A 90 -15.89 24.30 -7.48
N LYS A 91 -16.14 23.04 -7.84
CA LYS A 91 -15.22 21.93 -7.57
C LYS A 91 -13.89 22.07 -8.33
N GLN A 92 -13.93 22.58 -9.57
CA GLN A 92 -12.73 22.84 -10.35
C GLN A 92 -11.90 23.98 -9.75
N ASP A 93 -12.54 25.01 -9.21
CA ASP A 93 -11.86 26.11 -8.52
C ASP A 93 -11.29 25.66 -7.16
N GLU A 94 -12.01 24.82 -6.41
CA GLU A 94 -11.49 24.16 -5.19
C GLU A 94 -10.25 23.31 -5.51
N TYR A 95 -10.32 22.48 -6.56
CA TYR A 95 -9.18 21.67 -7.02
C TYR A 95 -7.98 22.55 -7.36
N ARG A 96 -8.16 23.62 -8.14
CA ARG A 96 -7.08 24.53 -8.53
C ARG A 96 -6.44 25.22 -7.34
N LYS A 97 -7.23 25.61 -6.33
CA LYS A 97 -6.70 26.20 -5.10
C LYS A 97 -5.87 25.19 -4.31
N LEU A 98 -6.40 23.97 -4.15
CA LEU A 98 -5.71 22.91 -3.41
C LEU A 98 -4.42 22.47 -4.14
N ASP A 99 -4.45 22.34 -5.46
CA ASP A 99 -3.27 22.03 -6.28
C ASP A 99 -2.19 23.11 -6.17
N ALA A 100 -2.59 24.39 -6.19
CA ALA A 100 -1.65 25.50 -6.00
C ALA A 100 -1.05 25.52 -4.59
N GLU A 101 -1.83 25.21 -3.56
CA GLU A 101 -1.35 25.08 -2.18
C GLU A 101 -0.38 23.91 -2.03
N ILE A 102 -0.70 22.75 -2.62
CA ILE A 102 0.19 21.58 -2.65
C ILE A 102 1.52 21.95 -3.32
N LYS A 103 1.50 22.61 -4.49
CA LYS A 103 2.73 23.05 -5.17
C LYS A 103 3.55 24.02 -4.33
N TYR A 104 2.89 24.97 -3.69
CA TYR A 104 3.56 25.92 -2.79
C TYR A 104 4.22 25.21 -1.60
N LEU A 105 3.54 24.26 -0.97
CA LEU A 105 4.10 23.45 0.12
C LEU A 105 5.24 22.56 -0.38
N ASN A 106 5.09 21.96 -1.56
CA ASN A 106 6.11 21.13 -2.20
C ASN A 106 7.38 21.90 -2.49
N LYS A 107 7.31 23.20 -2.82
CA LYS A 107 8.49 24.06 -2.99
C LYS A 107 9.37 24.13 -1.74
N ASN A 108 8.77 24.05 -0.56
CA ASN A 108 9.54 23.98 0.69
C ASN A 108 10.21 22.61 0.86
N VAL A 109 9.60 21.54 0.37
CA VAL A 109 10.15 20.17 0.45
C VAL A 109 11.22 19.92 -0.61
N THR A 110 11.07 20.48 -1.83
CA THR A 110 12.04 20.36 -2.93
C THR A 110 13.20 21.35 -2.84
N SER A 111 13.14 22.29 -1.88
CA SER A 111 14.25 23.20 -1.61
C SER A 111 15.46 22.43 -1.08
N ILE A 112 16.65 22.87 -1.50
CA ILE A 112 17.91 22.25 -1.08
C ILE A 112 18.15 22.48 0.41
N GLN A 113 17.73 23.62 0.98
CA GLN A 113 18.02 23.96 2.38
C GLN A 113 17.39 22.98 3.38
N PRO A 114 16.08 22.66 3.31
CA PRO A 114 15.49 21.67 4.23
C PRO A 114 16.08 20.27 4.07
N THR A 115 16.50 19.91 2.86
CA THR A 115 17.23 18.66 2.60
C THR A 115 18.58 18.64 3.31
N ILE A 116 19.36 19.73 3.21
CA ILE A 116 20.64 19.88 3.90
C ILE A 116 20.44 19.86 5.42
N ASP A 117 19.46 20.60 5.93
CA ASP A 117 19.16 20.68 7.37
C ASP A 117 18.81 19.31 7.94
N GLU A 118 17.98 18.54 7.23
CA GLU A 118 17.57 17.20 7.65
C GLU A 118 18.74 16.20 7.60
N ILE A 119 19.57 16.23 6.55
CA ILE A 119 20.76 15.37 6.47
C ILE A 119 21.73 15.71 7.61
N ASN A 120 22.04 16.99 7.81
CA ASN A 120 22.92 17.44 8.90
C ASN A 120 22.35 17.11 10.28
N ARG A 121 21.02 17.19 10.46
CA ARG A 121 20.36 16.77 11.71
C ARG A 121 20.59 15.29 11.97
N ILE A 122 20.45 14.44 10.95
CA ILE A 122 20.72 13.00 11.05
C ILE A 122 22.20 12.76 11.38
N LEU A 123 23.13 13.34 10.61
CA LEU A 123 24.57 13.24 10.84
C LEU A 123 24.93 13.59 12.30
N LYS A 124 24.47 14.74 12.80
CA LYS A 124 24.72 15.20 14.17
C LYS A 124 24.09 14.29 15.22
N SER A 125 22.88 13.79 14.98
CA SER A 125 22.18 12.89 15.92
C SER A 125 22.90 11.55 16.11
N TYR A 126 23.63 11.10 15.08
CA TYR A 126 24.38 9.86 15.10
C TYR A 126 25.89 10.04 15.33
N GLY A 127 26.34 11.26 15.69
CA GLY A 127 27.71 11.53 16.10
C GLY A 127 28.70 11.82 14.95
N PHE A 128 28.22 12.02 13.72
CA PHE A 128 29.04 12.50 12.60
C PHE A 128 29.20 14.02 12.73
N LEU A 129 30.27 14.44 13.40
CA LEU A 129 30.59 15.85 13.65
C LEU A 129 31.73 16.37 12.76
N ASN A 130 32.55 15.45 12.23
CA ASN A 130 33.76 15.74 11.46
C ASN A 130 33.52 16.32 10.06
N PHE A 131 32.27 16.36 9.60
CA PHE A 131 31.86 17.06 8.39
C PHE A 131 30.38 17.45 8.44
N GLU A 132 30.00 18.44 7.62
CA GLU A 132 28.61 18.79 7.36
C GLU A 132 28.40 19.19 5.89
N ILE A 133 27.15 19.12 5.44
CA ILE A 133 26.74 19.61 4.12
C ILE A 133 26.39 21.09 4.25
N VAL A 134 26.97 21.94 3.42
CA VAL A 134 26.70 23.38 3.42
C VAL A 134 26.33 23.86 2.02
N HIS A 135 25.60 24.96 1.94
CA HIS A 135 25.37 25.62 0.66
C HIS A 135 26.64 26.25 0.11
N THR A 136 26.80 26.21 -1.21
CA THR A 136 27.80 27.03 -1.88
C THR A 136 27.28 28.46 -2.08
N GLN A 137 28.17 29.36 -2.50
CA GLN A 137 27.76 30.72 -2.91
C GLN A 137 26.89 30.70 -4.18
N GLU A 138 26.95 29.64 -4.98
CA GLU A 138 26.12 29.46 -6.15
C GLU A 138 24.76 28.86 -5.77
N LYS A 139 23.67 29.53 -6.18
CA LYS A 139 22.32 29.05 -5.91
C LYS A 139 22.11 27.70 -6.60
N GLY A 140 21.65 26.71 -5.85
CA GLY A 140 21.38 25.37 -6.39
C GLY A 140 22.45 24.33 -6.06
N PHE A 141 23.58 24.74 -5.47
CA PHE A 141 24.71 23.85 -5.22
C PHE A 141 25.04 23.76 -3.74
N TYR A 142 25.58 22.61 -3.35
CA TYR A 142 26.04 22.30 -2.00
C TYR A 142 27.45 21.69 -2.06
N GLN A 143 28.15 21.76 -0.93
CA GLN A 143 29.47 21.17 -0.75
C GLN A 143 29.56 20.55 0.63
N ILE A 144 30.49 19.60 0.80
CA ILE A 144 30.75 18.97 2.08
C ILE A 144 31.98 19.63 2.68
N GLN A 145 31.87 20.15 3.89
CA GLN A 145 32.94 20.81 4.62
C GLN A 145 33.35 20.02 5.86
N ARG A 146 34.64 20.05 6.19
CA ARG A 146 35.17 19.62 7.48
C ARG A 146 34.94 20.71 8.54
N GLU A 147 35.13 20.38 9.82
CA GLU A 147 34.98 21.32 10.94
C GLU A 147 35.87 22.58 10.80
N ASP A 148 37.01 22.47 10.13
CA ASP A 148 37.94 23.58 9.86
C ASP A 148 37.52 24.45 8.65
N GLY A 149 36.40 24.12 8.00
CA GLY A 149 35.88 24.80 6.81
C GLY A 149 36.50 24.34 5.48
N SER A 150 37.43 23.38 5.50
CA SER A 150 38.04 22.82 4.29
C SER A 150 37.07 21.89 3.54
N ILE A 151 37.26 21.75 2.22
CA ILE A 151 36.42 20.89 1.37
C ILE A 151 36.76 19.42 1.66
N ALA A 152 35.74 18.63 1.98
CA ALA A 152 35.93 17.24 2.41
C ALA A 152 36.14 16.24 1.25
N GLU A 153 35.85 16.61 -0.01
CA GLU A 153 35.78 15.71 -1.20
C GLU A 153 36.94 14.71 -1.30
N ALA A 154 38.19 15.16 -1.15
CA ALA A 154 39.36 14.30 -1.27
C ALA A 154 39.70 13.46 -0.02
N THR A 155 38.99 13.69 1.09
CA THR A 155 39.30 13.14 2.41
C THR A 155 38.20 12.24 2.96
N LEU A 156 37.05 12.16 2.30
CA LEU A 156 35.95 11.29 2.73
C LEU A 156 36.37 9.83 2.58
N SER A 157 36.16 9.05 3.63
CA SER A 157 36.28 7.60 3.56
C SER A 157 35.16 7.01 2.70
N GLU A 158 35.38 5.80 2.18
CA GLU A 158 34.37 5.03 1.44
C GLU A 158 33.07 4.90 2.22
N GLY A 159 33.17 4.73 3.55
CA GLY A 159 32.02 4.64 4.42
C GLY A 159 31.25 5.96 4.56
N GLU A 160 31.95 7.08 4.72
CA GLU A 160 31.30 8.41 4.73
C GLU A 160 30.60 8.70 3.40
N ILE A 161 31.22 8.37 2.27
CA ILE A 161 30.63 8.54 0.93
C ILE A 161 29.34 7.71 0.82
N THR A 162 29.40 6.44 1.19
CA THR A 162 28.25 5.52 1.12
C THR A 162 27.12 6.01 2.01
N PHE A 163 27.43 6.44 3.23
CA PHE A 163 26.43 6.91 4.17
C PHE A 163 25.76 8.22 3.72
N ILE A 164 26.53 9.21 3.25
CA ILE A 164 25.99 10.46 2.72
C ILE A 164 25.12 10.18 1.49
N THR A 165 25.56 9.29 0.60
CA THR A 165 24.80 8.89 -0.60
C THR A 165 23.48 8.25 -0.22
N PHE A 166 23.49 7.38 0.80
CA PHE A 166 22.28 6.78 1.35
C PHE A 166 21.32 7.82 1.93
N LEU A 167 21.82 8.76 2.73
CA LEU A 167 20.99 9.84 3.29
C LEU A 167 20.40 10.73 2.19
N TYR A 168 21.20 11.06 1.18
CA TYR A 168 20.74 11.82 0.01
C TYR A 168 19.64 11.07 -0.74
N TYR A 169 19.83 9.78 -1.02
CA TYR A 169 18.81 8.93 -1.62
C TYR A 169 17.53 8.93 -0.79
N LEU A 170 17.62 8.78 0.53
CA LEU A 170 16.45 8.85 1.41
C LEU A 170 15.70 10.18 1.32
N GLN A 171 16.39 11.31 1.25
CA GLN A 171 15.73 12.60 1.06
C GLN A 171 15.06 12.70 -0.32
N LEU A 172 15.68 12.18 -1.38
CA LEU A 172 15.04 12.06 -2.69
C LEU A 172 13.77 11.20 -2.65
N THR A 173 13.71 10.17 -1.79
CA THR A 173 12.48 9.37 -1.64
C THR A 173 11.34 10.13 -0.95
N LYS A 174 11.66 11.05 -0.03
CA LYS A 174 10.69 11.89 0.67
C LYS A 174 10.23 13.09 -0.18
N GLY A 175 11.14 13.65 -0.98
CA GLY A 175 10.88 14.75 -1.91
C GLY A 175 10.56 14.26 -3.33
N GLY A 176 10.45 15.17 -4.27
CA GLY A 176 10.40 14.90 -5.71
C GLY A 176 11.53 15.66 -6.40
N ILE A 177 11.94 15.22 -7.59
CA ILE A 177 12.88 15.99 -8.43
C ILE A 177 12.18 17.27 -8.90
N THR A 178 10.86 17.20 -9.08
CA THR A 178 9.98 18.32 -9.42
C THR A 178 8.83 18.47 -8.41
N GLU A 179 8.22 19.66 -8.35
CA GLU A 179 7.10 19.97 -7.44
C GLU A 179 5.88 19.05 -7.68
N ASP A 180 5.69 18.56 -8.90
CA ASP A 180 4.56 17.71 -9.28
C ASP A 180 4.77 16.23 -8.90
N GLU A 181 6.02 15.78 -8.70
CA GLU A 181 6.35 14.38 -8.46
C GLU A 181 6.41 13.99 -6.98
N VAL A 182 6.35 14.96 -6.06
CA VAL A 182 6.49 14.73 -4.61
C VAL A 182 5.45 13.72 -4.10
N ASN A 183 4.22 13.78 -4.61
CA ASN A 183 3.10 12.95 -4.14
C ASN A 183 2.92 11.62 -4.91
N ASN A 184 3.79 11.33 -5.89
CA ASN A 184 3.67 10.09 -6.66
C ASN A 184 3.95 8.88 -5.78
N GLU A 185 3.17 7.82 -5.95
CA GLU A 185 3.42 6.53 -5.30
C GLU A 185 4.69 5.88 -5.83
N ARG A 186 5.48 5.27 -4.94
CA ARG A 186 6.83 4.76 -5.30
C ARG A 186 7.09 3.36 -4.76
N VAL A 187 7.89 2.63 -5.54
CA VAL A 187 8.56 1.40 -5.11
C VAL A 187 10.03 1.74 -4.88
N LEU A 188 10.54 1.48 -3.68
CA LEU A 188 11.94 1.66 -3.36
C LEU A 188 12.70 0.37 -3.57
N VAL A 189 13.83 0.47 -4.27
CA VAL A 189 14.82 -0.60 -4.36
C VAL A 189 16.09 -0.09 -3.71
N ILE A 190 16.62 -0.85 -2.76
CA ILE A 190 17.87 -0.53 -2.06
C ILE A 190 18.78 -1.74 -2.21
N ASP A 191 19.87 -1.55 -2.94
CA ASP A 191 20.88 -2.60 -3.14
C ASP A 191 22.08 -2.34 -2.23
N ASP A 192 22.21 -3.20 -1.22
CA ASP A 192 23.30 -3.29 -0.26
C ASP A 192 23.75 -1.95 0.35
N PRO A 193 22.93 -1.34 1.22
CA PRO A 193 23.13 0.03 1.70
C PRO A 193 24.31 0.21 2.70
N ILE A 194 25.12 -0.82 2.90
CA ILE A 194 26.07 -0.95 4.01
C ILE A 194 27.43 -1.54 3.62
N SER A 195 27.77 -1.61 2.32
CA SER A 195 29.08 -2.12 1.92
C SER A 195 30.21 -1.31 2.58
N SER A 196 31.16 -1.98 3.24
CA SER A 196 32.34 -1.36 3.86
C SER A 196 32.08 -0.44 5.07
N LEU A 197 30.90 -0.53 5.71
CA LEU A 197 30.53 0.33 6.84
C LEU A 197 30.88 -0.26 8.21
N ASP A 198 31.17 0.63 9.17
CA ASP A 198 31.39 0.27 10.56
C ASP A 198 30.09 -0.16 11.25
N SER A 199 30.22 -0.77 12.42
CA SER A 199 29.07 -1.25 13.19
C SER A 199 28.07 -0.14 13.51
N ASN A 200 28.54 1.09 13.73
CA ASN A 200 27.68 2.21 14.10
C ASN A 200 26.79 2.64 12.93
N VAL A 201 27.36 2.83 11.74
CA VAL A 201 26.58 3.20 10.55
C VAL A 201 25.56 2.11 10.20
N LEU A 202 25.90 0.83 10.38
CA LEU A 202 24.97 -0.28 10.17
C LEU A 202 23.69 -0.11 11.00
N PHE A 203 23.81 0.25 12.28
CA PHE A 203 22.64 0.49 13.14
C PHE A 203 21.83 1.72 12.70
N VAL A 204 22.50 2.78 12.27
CA VAL A 204 21.82 3.99 11.77
C VAL A 204 21.00 3.69 10.53
N VAL A 205 21.64 3.09 9.52
CA VAL A 205 20.99 2.71 8.27
C VAL A 205 19.84 1.73 8.56
N GLY A 206 20.07 0.75 9.44
CA GLY A 206 19.04 -0.21 9.84
C GLY A 206 17.83 0.45 10.47
N THR A 207 18.03 1.43 11.35
CA THR A 207 16.95 2.19 11.99
C THR A 207 16.15 3.02 10.98
N LEU A 208 16.83 3.72 10.08
CA LEU A 208 16.18 4.52 9.04
C LEU A 208 15.34 3.66 8.09
N ILE A 209 15.83 2.47 7.72
CA ILE A 209 15.06 1.53 6.90
C ILE A 209 13.88 0.94 7.67
N LYS A 210 14.02 0.64 8.96
CA LYS A 210 12.92 0.17 9.81
C LYS A 210 11.78 1.19 9.88
N ASP A 211 12.08 2.48 9.97
CA ASP A 211 11.07 3.53 9.95
C ASP A 211 10.30 3.55 8.62
N ILE A 212 11.00 3.35 7.49
CA ILE A 212 10.37 3.22 6.16
C ILE A 212 9.46 1.98 6.13
N ILE A 213 9.95 0.82 6.58
CA ILE A 213 9.17 -0.42 6.64
C ILE A 213 7.90 -0.23 7.49
N LYS A 214 8.02 0.45 8.64
CA LYS A 214 6.89 0.74 9.52
C LYS A 214 5.84 1.61 8.83
N ASN A 215 6.27 2.67 8.16
CA ASN A 215 5.37 3.56 7.42
C ASN A 215 4.65 2.83 6.28
N ILE A 216 5.36 2.02 5.49
CA ILE A 216 4.77 1.17 4.44
C ILE A 216 3.72 0.23 5.05
N LYS A 217 4.05 -0.44 6.16
CA LYS A 217 3.11 -1.38 6.83
C LYS A 217 1.88 -0.67 7.40
N ALA A 218 2.00 0.58 7.79
CA ALA A 218 0.92 1.42 8.30
C ALA A 218 0.16 2.18 7.19
N ASP A 219 0.54 2.02 5.93
CA ASP A 219 -0.01 2.76 4.78
C ASP A 219 0.15 4.29 4.91
N ILE A 220 1.27 4.72 5.49
CA ILE A 220 1.62 6.12 5.72
C ILE A 220 2.64 6.57 4.66
N GLY A 221 2.34 7.68 3.99
CA GLY A 221 3.22 8.30 3.00
C GLY A 221 2.95 7.80 1.57
N ASN A 222 3.91 8.06 0.68
CA ASN A 222 3.85 7.77 -0.76
C ASN A 222 4.63 6.50 -1.16
N ILE A 223 5.41 5.91 -0.26
CA ILE A 223 6.15 4.68 -0.54
C ILE A 223 5.24 3.48 -0.31
N ARG A 224 5.00 2.68 -1.36
CA ARG A 224 4.08 1.54 -1.32
C ARG A 224 4.77 0.19 -1.16
N GLN A 225 6.04 0.10 -1.56
CA GLN A 225 6.82 -1.14 -1.48
C GLN A 225 8.30 -0.84 -1.28
N LEU A 226 8.99 -1.70 -0.53
CA LEU A 226 10.44 -1.72 -0.40
C LEU A 226 10.97 -3.09 -0.83
N ILE A 227 11.96 -3.08 -1.71
CA ILE A 227 12.80 -4.23 -2.09
C ILE A 227 14.20 -3.94 -1.55
N LEU A 228 14.61 -4.69 -0.53
CA LEU A 228 15.92 -4.57 0.08
C LEU A 228 16.77 -5.78 -0.30
N LEU A 229 17.92 -5.52 -0.89
CA LEU A 229 18.93 -6.52 -1.24
C LEU A 229 20.15 -6.29 -0.36
N THR A 230 20.73 -7.36 0.18
CA THR A 230 21.98 -7.28 0.93
C THR A 230 22.65 -8.64 0.97
N HIS A 231 23.97 -8.63 1.04
CA HIS A 231 24.76 -9.83 1.34
C HIS A 231 25.16 -9.91 2.83
N ASN A 232 24.88 -8.86 3.62
CA ASN A 232 25.23 -8.79 5.03
C ASN A 232 24.13 -9.40 5.90
N VAL A 233 24.43 -10.58 6.45
CA VAL A 233 23.52 -11.38 7.30
C VAL A 233 23.14 -10.65 8.59
N TYR A 234 24.07 -9.91 9.21
CA TYR A 234 23.81 -9.17 10.44
C TYR A 234 22.82 -8.03 10.21
N PHE A 235 23.02 -7.27 9.15
CA PHE A 235 22.11 -6.19 8.77
C PHE A 235 20.75 -6.72 8.35
N HIS A 236 20.71 -7.80 7.56
CA HIS A 236 19.46 -8.48 7.24
C HIS A 236 18.71 -8.86 8.50
N LYS A 237 19.39 -9.49 9.48
CA LYS A 237 18.79 -9.86 10.76
C LYS A 237 18.27 -8.63 11.51
N GLU A 238 19.03 -7.53 11.51
CA GLU A 238 18.62 -6.28 12.15
C GLU A 238 17.35 -5.71 11.50
N VAL A 239 17.34 -5.46 10.19
CA VAL A 239 16.19 -4.84 9.48
C VAL A 239 14.95 -5.73 9.41
N SER A 240 15.13 -7.05 9.40
CA SER A 240 14.03 -8.02 9.38
C SER A 240 13.45 -8.30 10.77
N PHE A 241 14.11 -7.86 11.83
CA PHE A 241 13.61 -8.00 13.20
C PHE A 241 12.31 -7.20 13.39
N ILE A 242 11.25 -7.89 13.82
CA ILE A 242 9.94 -7.30 14.09
C ILE A 242 9.83 -6.96 15.58
N ASP A 243 9.75 -7.99 16.42
CA ASP A 243 9.76 -7.91 17.88
C ASP A 243 10.12 -9.29 18.48
N GLY A 244 10.16 -9.40 19.81
CA GLY A 244 10.56 -10.63 20.50
C GLY A 244 9.54 -11.79 20.49
N ARG A 245 8.32 -11.58 19.98
CA ARG A 245 7.21 -12.56 19.98
C ARG A 245 6.72 -12.88 18.56
N THR A 246 6.74 -11.90 17.67
CA THR A 246 6.23 -11.99 16.30
C THR A 246 7.32 -12.53 15.37
N LYS A 247 7.18 -13.80 14.97
CA LYS A 247 8.13 -14.47 14.07
C LYS A 247 7.90 -14.17 12.58
N THR A 248 6.67 -13.82 12.19
CA THR A 248 6.27 -13.67 10.78
C THR A 248 5.34 -12.48 10.57
N CYS A 249 5.39 -11.84 9.39
CA CYS A 249 4.50 -10.74 9.01
C CYS A 249 3.96 -10.95 7.60
N ASN A 250 2.64 -10.89 7.40
CA ASN A 250 1.99 -11.10 6.09
C ASN A 250 2.30 -10.01 5.05
N LYS A 251 2.93 -8.91 5.46
CA LYS A 251 3.42 -7.83 4.60
C LYS A 251 4.93 -7.92 4.34
N THR A 252 5.57 -9.05 4.64
CA THR A 252 7.02 -9.21 4.48
C THR A 252 7.32 -10.61 3.95
N ASN A 253 8.12 -10.67 2.90
CA ASN A 253 8.55 -11.92 2.29
C ASN A 253 10.07 -11.94 2.16
N PHE A 254 10.64 -13.13 2.20
CA PHE A 254 12.08 -13.36 2.17
C PHE A 254 12.47 -14.24 0.98
N TRP A 255 13.63 -13.92 0.39
CA TRP A 255 14.21 -14.67 -0.72
C TRP A 255 15.72 -14.79 -0.55
N ILE A 256 16.28 -15.87 -1.08
CA ILE A 256 17.73 -16.03 -1.25
C ILE A 256 18.03 -16.14 -2.74
N LEU A 257 18.93 -15.28 -3.21
CA LEU A 257 19.49 -15.34 -4.55
C LEU A 257 20.79 -16.15 -4.50
N ARG A 258 20.91 -17.21 -5.28
CA ARG A 258 22.11 -18.05 -5.37
C ARG A 258 22.60 -18.10 -6.81
N LYS A 259 23.91 -18.16 -7.01
CA LYS A 259 24.52 -18.33 -8.33
C LYS A 259 25.42 -19.57 -8.33
N ASN A 260 24.94 -20.64 -8.96
CA ASN A 260 25.66 -21.91 -9.09
C ASN A 260 25.90 -22.18 -10.59
N ASP A 261 27.12 -22.56 -10.97
CA ASP A 261 27.47 -22.88 -12.36
C ASP A 261 27.04 -21.82 -13.39
N LYS A 262 27.19 -20.53 -13.01
CA LYS A 262 26.77 -19.35 -13.79
C LYS A 262 25.25 -19.20 -14.00
N VAL A 263 24.44 -20.04 -13.36
CA VAL A 263 22.97 -19.94 -13.33
C VAL A 263 22.53 -19.28 -12.03
N THR A 264 21.71 -18.24 -12.15
CA THR A 264 21.09 -17.58 -11.00
C THR A 264 19.78 -18.26 -10.65
N GLY A 265 19.67 -18.77 -9.42
CA GLY A 265 18.43 -19.30 -8.84
C GLY A 265 17.88 -18.37 -7.77
N LEU A 266 16.55 -18.22 -7.73
CA LEU A 266 15.83 -17.48 -6.70
C LEU A 266 15.02 -18.47 -5.87
N GLN A 267 15.31 -18.55 -4.58
CA GLN A 267 14.56 -19.38 -3.63
C GLN A 267 13.66 -18.49 -2.77
N SER A 268 12.36 -18.75 -2.76
CA SER A 268 11.40 -18.06 -1.87
C SER A 268 11.26 -18.79 -0.55
N PHE A 269 11.21 -18.02 0.54
CA PHE A 269 10.94 -18.50 1.91
C PHE A 269 9.63 -17.89 2.47
N GLU A 270 8.86 -17.20 1.63
CA GLU A 270 7.63 -16.53 2.01
C GLU A 270 7.84 -15.67 3.27
N MET A 271 6.98 -15.79 4.28
CA MET A 271 7.01 -15.01 5.51
C MET A 271 8.07 -15.49 6.53
N ASN A 272 8.77 -16.58 6.24
CA ASN A 272 9.74 -17.18 7.17
C ASN A 272 11.14 -16.64 6.86
N ASN A 273 11.77 -15.99 7.84
CA ASN A 273 13.13 -15.51 7.68
C ASN A 273 14.11 -16.70 7.67
N PRO A 274 14.85 -16.96 6.58
CA PRO A 274 15.77 -18.10 6.52
C PRO A 274 17.07 -17.86 7.30
N ILE A 275 17.36 -16.60 7.65
CA ILE A 275 18.59 -16.26 8.36
C ILE A 275 18.42 -16.54 9.84
N GLN A 276 19.17 -17.54 10.31
CA GLN A 276 19.30 -17.88 11.72
C GLN A 276 20.67 -17.49 12.25
N SER A 277 20.79 -17.35 13.57
CA SER A 277 22.09 -17.14 14.19
C SER A 277 23.01 -18.32 13.95
N SER A 278 24.32 -18.07 13.91
CA SER A 278 25.33 -19.14 13.82
C SER A 278 25.21 -20.16 14.96
N TYR A 279 24.65 -19.77 16.10
CA TYR A 279 24.39 -20.68 17.22
C TYR A 279 23.18 -21.57 16.96
N GLU A 280 22.05 -21.02 16.49
CA GLU A 280 20.87 -21.81 16.10
C GLU A 280 21.18 -22.81 14.98
N LEU A 281 22.01 -22.42 14.00
CA LEU A 281 22.44 -23.31 12.93
C LEU A 281 23.20 -24.54 13.45
N LEU A 282 24.05 -24.38 14.47
CA LEU A 282 24.75 -25.51 15.10
C LEU A 282 23.77 -26.53 15.67
N TRP A 283 22.69 -26.07 16.31
CA TRP A 283 21.66 -26.95 16.85
C TRP A 283 20.80 -27.61 15.77
N GLN A 284 20.48 -26.88 14.69
CA GLN A 284 19.78 -27.47 13.54
C GLN A 284 20.60 -28.57 12.88
N GLU A 285 21.90 -28.35 12.69
CA GLU A 285 22.82 -29.36 12.16
C GLU A 285 22.96 -30.56 13.11
N LEU A 286 23.05 -30.32 14.42
CA LEU A 286 23.09 -31.40 15.42
C LEU A 286 21.83 -32.28 15.39
N LYS A 287 20.68 -31.68 15.07
CA LYS A 287 19.36 -32.34 14.98
C LYS A 287 19.17 -33.11 13.67
N SER A 288 19.83 -32.71 12.59
CA SER A 288 19.65 -33.37 11.30
C SER A 288 20.27 -34.77 11.29
N ASP A 289 19.46 -35.78 10.97
CA ASP A 289 19.91 -37.17 10.79
C ASP A 289 20.83 -37.36 9.56
N GLU A 290 20.96 -36.33 8.72
CA GLU A 290 21.82 -36.34 7.54
C GLU A 290 23.30 -36.11 7.90
N VAL A 291 23.61 -35.57 9.08
CA VAL A 291 24.99 -35.35 9.54
C VAL A 291 25.59 -36.65 10.07
N LYS A 292 26.25 -37.39 9.19
CA LYS A 292 26.97 -38.64 9.53
C LYS A 292 28.46 -38.44 9.81
N SER A 293 29.00 -37.27 9.51
CA SER A 293 30.42 -36.98 9.70
C SER A 293 30.73 -36.76 11.19
N THR A 294 31.51 -37.68 11.77
CA THR A 294 32.01 -37.62 13.15
C THR A 294 32.71 -36.29 13.45
N LEU A 295 33.52 -35.79 12.51
CA LEU A 295 34.24 -34.52 12.63
C LEU A 295 33.31 -33.30 12.70
N THR A 296 32.19 -33.37 11.99
CA THR A 296 31.17 -32.31 11.99
C THR A 296 30.45 -32.30 13.34
N ILE A 297 30.06 -33.46 13.88
CA ILE A 297 29.40 -33.58 15.19
C ILE A 297 30.32 -33.08 16.32
N GLN A 298 31.61 -33.46 16.30
CA GLN A 298 32.61 -32.97 17.26
C GLN A 298 32.67 -31.44 17.28
N ASN A 299 32.83 -30.82 16.09
CA ASN A 299 32.93 -29.38 15.96
C ASN A 299 31.65 -28.65 16.38
N ILE A 300 30.48 -29.22 16.09
CA ILE A 300 29.19 -28.67 16.49
C ILE A 300 29.06 -28.67 18.02
N MET A 301 29.24 -29.83 18.66
CA MET A 301 29.11 -29.97 20.12
C MET A 301 30.10 -29.09 20.86
N ARG A 302 31.36 -29.02 20.39
CA ARG A 302 32.38 -28.13 20.95
C ARG A 302 31.93 -26.68 20.91
N ARG A 303 31.54 -26.17 19.74
CA ARG A 303 31.11 -24.77 19.59
C ARG A 303 29.89 -24.45 20.45
N ILE A 304 28.98 -25.40 20.63
CA ILE A 304 27.83 -25.22 21.52
C ILE A 304 28.28 -25.11 22.99
N ILE A 305 29.11 -26.03 23.49
CA ILE A 305 29.62 -26.01 24.88
C ILE A 305 30.48 -24.78 25.13
N GLU A 306 31.40 -24.46 24.23
CA GLU A 306 32.27 -23.28 24.35
C GLU A 306 31.45 -21.98 24.36
N ASN A 307 30.49 -21.82 23.45
CA ASN A 307 29.70 -20.59 23.38
C ASN A 307 28.75 -20.46 24.59
N TYR A 308 28.03 -21.52 24.93
CA TYR A 308 27.01 -21.45 25.98
C TYR A 308 27.60 -21.56 27.39
N PHE A 309 28.38 -22.59 27.67
CA PHE A 309 28.89 -22.84 29.01
C PHE A 309 30.17 -22.05 29.31
N LYS A 310 31.15 -22.00 28.39
CA LYS A 310 32.41 -21.30 28.67
C LYS A 310 32.30 -19.79 28.52
N LEU A 311 31.83 -19.30 27.37
CA LEU A 311 31.78 -17.87 27.06
C LEU A 311 30.67 -17.14 27.82
N LEU A 312 29.42 -17.61 27.71
CA LEU A 312 28.27 -16.98 28.37
C LEU A 312 28.15 -17.38 29.84
N GLY A 313 28.26 -18.67 30.13
CA GLY A 313 28.08 -19.22 31.48
C GLY A 313 29.31 -19.12 32.40
N LYS A 314 30.50 -18.87 31.85
CA LYS A 314 31.79 -18.83 32.57
C LYS A 314 32.14 -20.13 33.32
N TYR A 315 31.69 -21.28 32.81
CA TYR A 315 32.06 -22.60 33.31
C TYR A 315 33.42 -23.04 32.75
N GLY A 316 34.23 -23.67 33.59
CA GLY A 316 35.35 -24.52 33.16
C GLY A 316 34.90 -25.94 32.84
N ASP A 317 35.78 -26.71 32.20
CA ASP A 317 35.47 -28.12 31.87
C ASP A 317 35.22 -28.95 33.15
N ASP A 318 36.02 -28.72 34.20
CA ASP A 318 35.83 -29.39 35.49
C ASP A 318 34.49 -29.05 36.14
N ASP A 319 33.97 -27.82 35.94
CA ASP A 319 32.67 -27.43 36.50
C ASP A 319 31.51 -28.21 35.88
N LEU A 320 31.65 -28.66 34.62
CA LEU A 320 30.68 -29.50 33.92
C LEU A 320 30.84 -30.97 34.35
N ILE A 321 32.08 -31.46 34.42
CA ILE A 321 32.39 -32.84 34.79
C ILE A 321 31.94 -33.13 36.22
N LEU A 322 32.21 -32.23 37.17
CA LEU A 322 31.87 -32.42 38.59
C LEU A 322 30.36 -32.42 38.88
N LYS A 323 29.49 -32.18 37.88
CA LYS A 323 28.03 -32.33 38.02
C LYS A 323 27.55 -33.78 37.92
N PHE A 324 28.36 -34.67 37.38
CA PHE A 324 28.06 -36.10 37.33
C PHE A 324 28.36 -36.76 38.68
N GLU A 325 27.46 -37.64 39.14
CA GLU A 325 27.51 -38.19 40.50
C GLU A 325 28.55 -39.29 40.65
N THR A 326 28.66 -40.17 39.64
CA THR A 326 29.57 -41.31 39.68
C THR A 326 30.89 -41.02 39.01
N LYS A 327 31.95 -41.72 39.44
CA LYS A 327 33.28 -41.57 38.83
C LYS A 327 33.27 -42.05 37.39
N GLU A 328 32.52 -43.11 37.10
CA GLU A 328 32.35 -43.65 35.76
C GLU A 328 31.73 -42.62 34.80
N GLU A 329 30.65 -41.94 35.20
CA GLU A 329 30.01 -40.90 34.39
C GLU A 329 30.92 -39.67 34.19
N GLN A 330 31.67 -39.28 35.23
CA GLN A 330 32.65 -38.21 35.13
C GLN A 330 33.73 -38.53 34.10
N GLU A 331 34.23 -39.77 34.04
CA GLU A 331 35.20 -40.20 33.04
C GLU A 331 34.62 -40.23 31.62
N ILE A 332 33.35 -40.62 31.47
CA ILE A 332 32.66 -40.55 30.16
C ILE A 332 32.49 -39.09 29.72
N CYS A 333 32.16 -38.17 30.63
CA CYS A 333 32.08 -36.74 30.33
C CYS A 333 33.46 -36.14 29.98
N ARG A 334 34.53 -36.51 30.70
CA ARG A 334 35.91 -36.16 30.30
C ARG A 334 36.24 -36.66 28.91
N SER A 335 35.84 -37.89 28.59
CA SER A 335 36.05 -38.50 27.26
C SER A 335 35.32 -37.71 26.17
N LEU A 336 34.08 -37.28 26.40
CA LEU A 336 33.35 -36.39 25.49
C LEU A 336 34.07 -35.06 25.27
N ILE A 337 34.47 -34.37 26.35
CA ILE A 337 35.15 -33.07 26.26
C ILE A 337 36.50 -33.20 25.52
N SER A 338 37.26 -34.25 25.78
CA SER A 338 38.49 -34.55 25.04
C SER A 338 38.19 -34.79 23.55
N TRP A 339 37.19 -35.61 23.25
CA TRP A 339 36.80 -35.98 21.89
C TRP A 339 36.31 -34.81 21.04
N ILE A 340 35.52 -33.90 21.60
CA ILE A 340 35.06 -32.71 20.86
C ILE A 340 36.20 -31.71 20.62
N ASN A 341 37.20 -31.65 21.50
CA ASN A 341 38.39 -30.81 21.35
C ASN A 341 39.37 -31.36 20.31
N ASP A 342 39.50 -32.68 20.21
CA ASP A 342 40.39 -33.36 19.25
C ASP A 342 39.98 -33.08 17.79
N GLY A 343 38.66 -33.01 17.52
CA GLY A 343 38.11 -32.66 16.21
C GLY A 343 38.43 -31.23 15.71
N SER A 344 39.14 -30.43 16.51
CA SER A 344 39.59 -29.07 16.14
C SER A 344 41.08 -28.97 15.81
N HIS A 345 41.87 -30.01 16.08
CA HIS A 345 43.33 -30.01 15.93
C HIS A 345 43.88 -30.99 14.88
N SER A 346 43.04 -31.82 14.27
CA SER A 346 43.46 -32.88 13.35
C SER A 346 43.18 -32.54 11.87
N ILE A 347 43.91 -31.56 11.32
CA ILE A 347 44.07 -31.44 9.85
C ILE A 347 45.30 -32.23 9.35
N ASN A 348 46.11 -32.85 10.22
CA ASN A 348 47.23 -33.69 9.79
C ASN A 348 47.58 -34.76 10.84
N ASP A 349 46.81 -35.85 10.90
CA ASP A 349 47.38 -37.13 11.33
C ASP A 349 46.69 -38.27 10.57
N ASP A 350 47.50 -39.09 9.89
CA ASP A 350 47.12 -40.23 9.03
C ASP A 350 46.47 -41.42 9.80
N LEU A 351 45.88 -41.15 10.96
CA LEU A 351 45.28 -42.14 11.86
C LEU A 351 43.80 -41.81 12.05
N TYR A 352 42.95 -42.36 11.18
CA TYR A 352 41.50 -42.28 11.32
C TYR A 352 41.01 -43.43 12.22
N VAL A 353 40.51 -43.11 13.41
CA VAL A 353 39.76 -44.08 14.22
C VAL A 353 38.29 -43.96 13.85
N GLU A 354 37.77 -44.91 13.07
CA GLU A 354 36.33 -45.08 12.86
C GLU A 354 35.68 -45.40 14.22
N LEU A 355 35.05 -44.39 14.84
CA LEU A 355 34.23 -44.60 16.02
C LEU A 355 32.90 -45.23 15.59
N GLN A 356 32.52 -46.32 16.25
CA GLN A 356 31.24 -47.00 16.02
C GLN A 356 30.07 -46.05 16.34
N ASP A 357 28.98 -46.13 15.57
CA ASP A 357 27.76 -45.32 15.76
C ASP A 357 27.28 -45.29 17.22
N ARG A 358 27.45 -46.41 17.93
CA ARG A 358 27.12 -46.57 19.35
C ARG A 358 27.86 -45.58 20.27
N THR A 359 29.10 -45.22 19.97
CA THR A 359 29.87 -44.25 20.76
C THR A 359 29.38 -42.83 20.55
N ILE A 360 28.95 -42.49 19.33
CA ILE A 360 28.36 -41.18 19.01
C ILE A 360 27.04 -41.01 19.76
N GLU A 361 26.21 -42.05 19.84
CA GLU A 361 24.97 -42.02 20.64
C GLU A 361 25.25 -41.81 22.13
N VAL A 362 26.25 -42.51 22.70
CA VAL A 362 26.67 -42.30 24.10
C VAL A 362 27.10 -40.85 24.32
N TYR A 363 27.87 -40.27 23.41
CA TYR A 363 28.30 -38.88 23.49
C TYR A 363 27.17 -37.87 23.31
N LYS A 364 26.17 -38.15 22.45
CA LYS A 364 24.94 -37.34 22.36
C LYS A 364 24.15 -37.36 23.67
N ASN A 365 24.06 -38.52 24.33
CA ASN A 365 23.38 -38.64 25.62
C ASN A 365 24.11 -37.86 26.70
N VAL A 366 25.43 -38.04 26.84
CA VAL A 366 26.25 -37.31 27.81
C VAL A 366 26.21 -35.80 27.55
N PHE A 367 26.23 -35.40 26.28
CA PHE A 367 26.05 -34.00 25.89
C PHE A 367 24.71 -33.43 26.39
N LYS A 368 23.61 -34.18 26.25
CA LYS A 368 22.31 -33.81 26.82
C LYS A 368 22.35 -33.77 28.35
N ASP A 369 22.99 -34.76 28.99
CA ASP A 369 23.09 -34.86 30.44
C ASP A 369 23.84 -33.67 31.05
N ILE A 370 24.84 -33.11 30.35
CA ILE A 370 25.47 -31.85 30.77
C ILE A 370 24.41 -30.76 31.01
N PHE A 371 23.48 -30.55 30.07
CA PHE A 371 22.42 -29.54 30.22
C PHE A 371 21.45 -29.89 31.36
N ILE A 372 21.11 -31.17 31.54
CA ILE A 372 20.21 -31.61 32.61
C ILE A 372 20.85 -31.37 33.98
N LEU A 373 22.06 -31.88 34.18
CA LEU A 373 22.77 -31.84 35.46
C LEU A 373 23.22 -30.41 35.84
N THR A 374 23.44 -29.53 34.86
CA THR A 374 23.65 -28.10 35.12
C THR A 374 22.35 -27.31 35.31
N LYS A 375 21.17 -27.97 35.29
CA LYS A 375 19.83 -27.35 35.41
C LYS A 375 19.47 -26.39 34.25
N HIS A 376 20.02 -26.62 33.07
CA HIS A 376 19.75 -25.86 31.84
C HIS A 376 18.98 -26.69 30.78
N GLU A 377 18.27 -27.74 31.19
CA GLU A 377 17.50 -28.63 30.31
C GLU A 377 16.49 -27.86 29.42
N GLY A 378 15.87 -26.80 29.97
CA GLY A 378 14.92 -25.98 29.20
C GLY A 378 15.54 -25.39 27.93
N HIS A 379 16.82 -24.99 27.97
CA HIS A 379 17.54 -24.49 26.80
C HIS A 379 17.79 -25.59 25.78
N TYR A 380 18.25 -26.77 26.23
CA TYR A 380 18.43 -27.93 25.35
C TYR A 380 17.12 -28.31 24.64
N ASN A 381 16.03 -28.40 25.40
CA ASN A 381 14.72 -28.75 24.86
C ASN A 381 14.18 -27.71 23.87
N MET A 382 14.40 -26.42 24.15
CA MET A 382 14.08 -25.32 23.24
C MET A 382 14.86 -25.45 21.93
N MET A 383 16.17 -25.64 21.98
CA MET A 383 17.01 -25.70 20.77
C MET A 383 16.78 -26.97 19.94
N MET A 384 16.41 -28.08 20.58
CA MET A 384 16.06 -29.33 19.91
C MET A 384 14.59 -29.36 19.40
N ASN A 385 13.79 -28.33 19.71
CA ASN A 385 12.33 -28.28 19.51
C ASN A 385 11.60 -29.51 20.08
N LEU A 386 11.96 -29.92 21.31
CA LEU A 386 11.32 -31.06 22.01
C LEU A 386 10.10 -30.64 22.83
N ILE A 387 9.91 -29.33 23.03
CA ILE A 387 8.72 -28.76 23.62
C ILE A 387 7.95 -28.10 22.48
N GLU A 388 6.87 -28.74 22.01
CA GLU A 388 5.83 -28.01 21.30
C GLU A 388 5.22 -27.05 22.33
N GLU A 389 5.43 -25.74 22.15
CA GLU A 389 4.53 -24.77 22.75
C GLU A 389 3.16 -25.08 22.15
N THR A 390 2.32 -25.79 22.92
CA THR A 390 0.88 -25.82 22.71
C THR A 390 0.42 -24.37 22.80
N VAL A 391 0.24 -23.73 21.64
CA VAL A 391 -0.43 -22.43 21.51
C VAL A 391 -1.92 -22.62 21.70
#